data_AF-A0A173T4A7-F1
#
_entry.id   AF-A0A173T4A7-F1
#
_cell.length_a   1.000
_cell.length_b   1.000
_cell.length_c   1.000
_cell.angle_alpha   90.00
_cell.angle_beta   90.00
_cell.angle_gamma   90.00
#
_symmetry.space_group_name_H-M   'P 1'
#
loop_
_entity.id
_entity.type
_entity.pdbx_description
1 polymer ?
#
loop_
_entity_poly.entity_id
_entity_poly.type
_entity_poly.pdbx_seq_one_letter_code
_entity_poly.pdbx_strand_id
1 'polypeptide(L)'
;MTNTALRAENSNSRTITFKSRGHEKFYEEYLKKCRYQDVYHRALVYCLGIDRDTRNNVNKIYNFKTGCVKTECLQEGWQTSGSLRIVRMAFNLYCNGTPSVGDYEAEEDQLKECQCYTVEDLFCCGYARYFWEAIKIRYPEYCFYKDWEDIYAEN
;
A
#
# COMPACT_ATOMS: atom_id res chain seq x y z
N MET A 1 3.79 -34.60 -29.36
CA MET A 1 5.02 -33.95 -28.87
C MET A 1 4.66 -32.52 -28.48
N THR A 2 4.31 -32.32 -27.22
CA THR A 2 3.97 -31.01 -26.65
C THR A 2 5.27 -30.30 -26.28
N ASN A 3 5.49 -29.12 -26.87
CA ASN A 3 6.62 -28.25 -26.56
C ASN A 3 6.53 -27.75 -25.13
N THR A 4 7.13 -28.50 -24.21
CA THR A 4 7.50 -28.04 -22.88
C THR A 4 8.93 -27.52 -22.99
N ALA A 5 9.11 -26.20 -23.06
CA ALA A 5 10.42 -25.59 -22.91
C ALA A 5 10.30 -24.19 -22.32
N LEU A 6 10.55 -24.14 -21.00
CA LEU A 6 11.25 -23.07 -20.31
C LEU A 6 10.57 -21.69 -20.30
N ARG A 7 9.48 -21.60 -19.52
CA ARG A 7 9.35 -20.43 -18.64
C ARG A 7 10.54 -20.51 -17.69
N ALA A 8 11.51 -19.61 -17.83
CA ALA A 8 12.46 -19.36 -16.77
C ALA A 8 11.64 -19.06 -15.50
N GLU A 9 11.65 -20.01 -14.55
CA GLU A 9 11.11 -19.81 -13.23
C GLU A 9 11.91 -18.68 -12.59
N ASN A 10 11.37 -17.48 -12.69
CA ASN A 10 11.80 -16.35 -11.91
C ASN A 10 11.57 -16.78 -10.45
N SER A 11 12.63 -17.21 -9.76
CA SER A 11 12.63 -17.86 -8.44
C SER A 11 12.22 -16.93 -7.29
N ASN A 12 11.34 -15.97 -7.57
CA ASN A 12 10.93 -14.87 -6.72
C ASN A 12 9.44 -14.51 -6.87
N SER A 13 8.59 -15.38 -7.44
CA SER A 13 7.14 -15.14 -7.45
C SER A 13 6.54 -15.35 -6.05
N ARG A 14 6.79 -14.42 -5.13
CA ARG A 14 6.21 -14.47 -3.78
C ARG A 14 4.71 -14.21 -3.86
N THR A 15 3.94 -15.02 -3.16
CA THR A 15 2.49 -14.91 -3.10
C THR A 15 2.10 -13.73 -2.20
N ILE A 16 1.50 -12.70 -2.79
CA ILE A 16 0.97 -11.56 -2.04
C ILE A 16 -0.23 -12.02 -1.21
N THR A 17 -0.26 -11.67 0.09
CA THR A 17 -1.37 -12.05 0.99
C THR A 17 -2.52 -11.05 0.94
N PHE A 18 -3.56 -11.32 0.14
CA PHE A 18 -4.75 -10.45 0.10
C PHE A 18 -5.76 -10.72 1.23
N LYS A 19 -6.42 -9.67 1.71
CA LYS A 19 -7.50 -9.77 2.72
C LYS A 19 -8.74 -10.53 2.23
N SER A 20 -9.03 -10.43 0.94
CA SER A 20 -10.19 -11.06 0.31
C SER A 20 -10.01 -11.08 -1.21
N ARG A 21 -10.83 -11.87 -1.90
CA ARG A 21 -10.92 -11.84 -3.37
C ARG A 21 -11.23 -10.44 -3.92
N GLY A 22 -12.01 -9.65 -3.18
CA GLY A 22 -12.32 -8.28 -3.56
C GLY A 22 -11.11 -7.34 -3.48
N HIS A 23 -10.17 -7.62 -2.58
CA HIS A 23 -8.92 -6.89 -2.48
C HIS A 23 -7.99 -7.28 -3.64
N GLU A 24 -7.79 -8.58 -3.88
CA GLU A 24 -6.99 -9.09 -5.00
C GLU A 24 -7.47 -8.56 -6.36
N LYS A 25 -8.77 -8.70 -6.66
CA LYS A 25 -9.36 -8.20 -7.90
C LYS A 25 -9.14 -6.70 -8.09
N PHE A 26 -9.33 -5.93 -7.02
CA PHE A 26 -9.09 -4.48 -7.07
C PHE A 26 -7.62 -4.18 -7.38
N TYR A 27 -6.69 -4.89 -6.74
CA TYR A 27 -5.26 -4.69 -6.94
C TYR A 27 -4.85 -4.92 -8.41
N GLU A 28 -5.28 -6.04 -8.99
CA GLU A 28 -4.99 -6.37 -10.39
C GLU A 28 -5.60 -5.38 -11.39
N GLU A 29 -6.82 -4.91 -11.12
CA GLU A 29 -7.52 -3.99 -12.01
C GLU A 29 -6.98 -2.56 -11.94
N TYR A 30 -6.70 -2.05 -10.73
CA TYR A 30 -6.32 -0.65 -10.54
C TYR A 30 -4.83 -0.41 -10.69
N LEU A 31 -3.97 -1.41 -10.47
CA LEU A 31 -2.53 -1.26 -10.74
C LEU A 31 -2.27 -0.98 -12.23
N LYS A 32 -3.06 -1.58 -13.13
CA LYS A 32 -2.99 -1.33 -14.59
C LYS A 32 -3.39 0.09 -14.99
N LYS A 33 -4.11 0.81 -14.11
CA LYS A 33 -4.53 2.20 -14.33
C LYS A 33 -3.48 3.21 -13.84
N CYS A 34 -2.51 2.78 -13.05
CA CYS A 34 -1.41 3.63 -12.61
C CYS A 34 -0.47 3.95 -13.77
N ARG A 35 0.13 5.13 -13.73
CA ARG A 35 1.14 5.58 -14.71
C ARG A 35 2.39 4.70 -14.70
N TYR A 36 2.72 4.16 -13.52
CA TYR A 36 3.82 3.24 -13.30
C TYR A 36 3.34 2.04 -12.47
N GLN A 37 4.06 0.93 -12.58
CA GLN A 37 3.84 -0.27 -11.77
C GLN A 37 5.06 -0.57 -10.88
N ASP A 38 5.66 0.49 -10.34
CA ASP A 38 6.78 0.41 -9.38
C ASP A 38 6.29 0.04 -7.97
N VAL A 39 7.22 -0.08 -7.03
CA VAL A 39 6.95 -0.46 -5.62
C VAL A 39 6.05 0.55 -4.90
N TYR A 40 6.07 1.84 -5.28
CA TYR A 40 5.22 2.87 -4.69
C TYR A 40 3.77 2.68 -5.11
N HIS A 41 3.52 2.54 -6.42
CA HIS A 41 2.18 2.37 -6.96
C HIS A 41 1.58 1.03 -6.56
N ARG A 42 2.40 -0.02 -6.48
CA ARG A 42 1.97 -1.33 -5.95
C ARG A 42 1.52 -1.21 -4.50
N ALA A 43 2.33 -0.61 -3.63
CA ALA A 43 1.97 -0.44 -2.23
C ALA A 43 0.71 0.42 -2.05
N LEU A 44 0.60 1.53 -2.80
CA LEU A 44 -0.58 2.40 -2.81
C LEU A 44 -1.85 1.62 -3.16
N VAL A 45 -1.88 0.97 -4.33
CA VAL A 45 -3.07 0.26 -4.81
C VAL A 45 -3.42 -0.92 -3.90
N TYR A 46 -2.41 -1.62 -3.38
CA TYR A 46 -2.61 -2.69 -2.42
C TYR A 46 -3.30 -2.17 -1.15
N CYS A 47 -2.78 -1.11 -0.52
CA CYS A 47 -3.42 -0.50 0.66
C CYS A 47 -4.88 -0.11 0.37
N LEU A 48 -5.13 0.64 -0.71
CA LEU A 48 -6.49 1.09 -1.08
C LEU A 48 -7.45 -0.06 -1.42
N GLY A 49 -6.92 -1.25 -1.73
CA GLY A 49 -7.72 -2.45 -2.00
C GLY A 49 -8.22 -3.19 -0.76
N ILE A 50 -7.66 -2.92 0.43
CA ILE A 50 -7.92 -3.69 1.66
C ILE A 50 -9.41 -3.64 2.04
N ASP A 51 -10.01 -2.45 2.01
CA ASP A 51 -11.35 -2.20 2.52
C ASP A 51 -12.34 -1.86 1.40
N ARG A 52 -13.65 -2.04 1.65
CA ARG A 52 -14.69 -1.73 0.67
C ARG A 52 -14.83 -0.23 0.43
N ASP A 53 -14.75 0.60 1.47
CA ASP A 53 -15.04 2.03 1.36
C ASP A 53 -13.95 2.76 0.58
N THR A 54 -12.68 2.38 0.81
CA THR A 54 -11.54 2.88 0.04
C THR A 54 -11.59 2.47 -1.43
N ARG A 55 -12.00 1.24 -1.74
CA ARG A 55 -12.21 0.80 -3.13
C ARG A 55 -13.32 1.57 -3.83
N ASN A 56 -14.44 1.81 -3.15
CA ASN A 56 -15.58 2.54 -3.71
C ASN A 56 -15.25 4.02 -3.96
N ASN A 57 -14.38 4.61 -3.12
CA ASN A 57 -14.03 6.02 -3.19
C ASN A 57 -12.61 6.28 -3.75
N VAL A 58 -11.99 5.30 -4.41
CA VAL A 58 -10.58 5.39 -4.84
C VAL A 58 -10.26 6.63 -5.68
N ASN A 59 -11.17 7.07 -6.55
CA ASN A 59 -10.98 8.26 -7.40
C ASN A 59 -11.02 9.58 -6.60
N LYS A 60 -11.55 9.54 -5.37
CA LYS A 60 -11.49 10.63 -4.41
C LYS A 60 -10.22 10.61 -3.58
N ILE A 61 -9.56 9.47 -3.46
CA ILE A 61 -8.32 9.30 -2.69
C ILE A 61 -7.08 9.56 -3.56
N TYR A 62 -7.11 9.12 -4.82
CA TYR A 62 -5.97 9.18 -5.72
C TYR A 62 -6.40 9.48 -7.15
N ASN A 63 -5.66 10.39 -7.80
CA ASN A 63 -5.85 10.72 -9.20
C ASN A 63 -4.94 9.85 -10.07
N PHE A 64 -5.47 8.80 -10.69
CA PHE A 64 -4.69 7.90 -11.54
C PHE A 64 -4.09 8.59 -12.78
N LYS A 65 -4.66 9.71 -13.24
CA LYS A 65 -4.15 10.48 -14.39
C LYS A 65 -2.94 11.33 -14.02
N THR A 66 -3.01 12.07 -12.91
CA THR A 66 -1.92 12.97 -12.48
C THR A 66 -0.95 12.32 -11.50
N GLY A 67 -1.33 11.16 -10.95
CA GLY A 67 -0.67 10.47 -9.84
C GLY A 67 -0.52 11.30 -8.58
N CYS A 68 -1.47 12.18 -8.30
CA CYS A 68 -1.52 12.94 -7.06
C CYS A 68 -2.47 12.26 -6.07
N VAL A 69 -2.06 12.19 -4.81
CA VAL A 69 -2.97 11.92 -3.69
C VAL A 69 -3.88 13.12 -3.48
N LYS A 70 -5.07 12.87 -2.92
CA LYS A 70 -6.10 13.86 -2.62
C LYS A 70 -6.37 13.84 -1.13
N THR A 71 -5.67 14.68 -0.39
CA THR A 71 -5.67 14.65 1.08
C THR A 71 -7.00 15.11 1.66
N GLU A 72 -7.77 15.91 0.91
CA GLU A 72 -9.12 16.33 1.25
C GLU A 72 -10.09 15.15 1.50
N CYS A 73 -9.78 13.97 0.96
CA CYS A 73 -10.61 12.78 1.16
C CYS A 73 -10.69 12.33 2.63
N LEU A 74 -9.71 12.71 3.47
CA LEU A 74 -9.69 12.38 4.90
C LEU A 74 -10.80 13.09 5.69
N GLN A 75 -11.35 14.18 5.15
CA GLN A 75 -12.44 14.94 5.77
C GLN A 75 -13.83 14.58 5.21
N GLU A 76 -13.90 13.64 4.26
CA GLU A 76 -15.17 13.29 3.64
C GLU A 76 -16.02 12.36 4.52
N GLY A 77 -17.34 12.57 4.52
CA GLY A 77 -18.28 11.86 5.38
C GLY A 77 -18.46 10.36 5.12
N TRP A 78 -17.81 9.79 4.10
CA TRP A 78 -17.79 8.33 3.89
C TRP A 78 -16.72 7.62 4.71
N GLN A 79 -15.80 8.36 5.33
CA GLN A 79 -14.69 7.80 6.08
C GLN A 79 -15.16 7.09 7.36
N THR A 80 -14.52 5.96 7.63
CA THR A 80 -14.56 5.24 8.90
C THR A 80 -13.17 5.27 9.55
N SER A 81 -13.08 4.90 10.82
CA SER A 81 -11.78 4.78 11.50
C SER A 81 -10.85 3.74 10.83
N GLY A 82 -11.42 2.76 10.12
CA GLY A 82 -10.65 1.77 9.35
C GLY A 82 -10.16 2.33 8.01
N SER A 83 -11.01 3.04 7.27
CA SER A 83 -10.62 3.62 5.98
C SER A 83 -9.60 4.75 6.13
N LEU A 84 -9.71 5.57 7.19
CA LEU A 84 -8.72 6.60 7.50
C LEU A 84 -7.31 6.02 7.68
N ARG A 85 -7.17 4.93 8.44
CA ARG A 85 -5.88 4.24 8.62
C ARG A 85 -5.33 3.70 7.31
N ILE A 86 -6.19 3.11 6.48
CA ILE A 86 -5.79 2.62 5.15
C ILE A 86 -5.29 3.76 4.27
N VAL A 87 -6.02 4.87 4.20
CA VAL A 87 -5.63 6.03 3.38
C VAL A 87 -4.30 6.60 3.85
N ARG A 88 -4.13 6.82 5.15
CA ARG A 88 -2.87 7.33 5.72
C ARG A 88 -1.70 6.36 5.48
N MET A 89 -1.90 5.05 5.63
CA MET A 89 -0.87 4.06 5.29
C MET A 89 -0.50 4.11 3.80
N ALA A 90 -1.50 4.23 2.92
CA ALA A 90 -1.28 4.31 1.48
C ALA A 90 -0.53 5.59 1.09
N PHE A 91 -0.90 6.72 1.68
CA PHE A 91 -0.21 8.01 1.53
C PHE A 91 1.23 7.94 2.01
N ASN A 92 1.47 7.33 3.17
CA ASN A 92 2.81 7.23 3.72
C ASN A 92 3.77 6.44 2.83
N LEU A 93 3.35 5.24 2.40
CA LEU A 93 4.18 4.40 1.55
C LEU A 93 4.37 4.98 0.14
N TYR A 94 3.38 5.71 -0.38
CA TYR A 94 3.44 6.31 -1.71
C TYR A 94 4.26 7.61 -1.74
N CYS A 95 4.05 8.50 -0.77
CA CYS A 95 4.67 9.82 -0.73
C CYS A 95 5.97 9.88 0.08
N ASN A 96 6.35 8.79 0.77
CA ASN A 96 7.42 8.77 1.77
C ASN A 96 7.25 9.86 2.85
N GLY A 97 6.02 10.09 3.31
CA GLY A 97 5.74 11.19 4.23
C GLY A 97 4.29 11.23 4.72
N THR A 98 3.86 12.40 5.17
CA THR A 98 2.55 12.61 5.78
C THR A 98 1.82 13.75 5.04
N PRO A 99 1.41 13.51 3.78
CA PRO A 99 1.05 14.60 2.86
C PRO A 99 -0.14 15.46 3.33
N SER A 100 -1.02 14.93 4.19
CA SER A 100 -2.16 15.68 4.75
C SER A 100 -1.79 16.62 5.89
N VAL A 101 -0.59 16.55 6.47
CA VAL A 101 -0.18 17.45 7.55
C VAL A 101 -0.20 18.91 7.07
N GLY A 102 0.18 19.14 5.81
CA GLY A 102 0.17 20.48 5.21
C GLY A 102 -1.23 21.06 4.95
N ASP A 103 -2.30 20.29 5.15
CA ASP A 103 -3.67 20.81 5.01
C ASP A 103 -4.11 21.65 6.21
N TYR A 104 -3.34 21.63 7.31
CA TYR A 104 -3.65 22.32 8.56
C TYR A 104 -2.75 23.53 8.76
N GLU A 105 -3.34 24.66 9.18
CA GLU A 105 -2.61 25.91 9.45
C GLU A 105 -2.02 25.95 10.87
N ALA A 106 -2.74 25.42 11.86
CA ALA A 106 -2.31 25.44 13.25
C ALA A 106 -1.30 24.32 13.54
N GLU A 107 -0.17 24.66 14.16
CA GLU A 107 0.90 23.70 14.51
C GLU A 107 0.38 22.53 15.37
N GLU A 108 -0.58 22.79 16.25
CA GLU A 108 -1.19 21.75 17.09
C GLU A 108 -1.96 20.71 16.25
N ASP A 109 -2.68 21.15 15.23
CA ASP A 109 -3.46 20.26 14.37
C ASP A 109 -2.56 19.54 13.35
N GLN A 110 -1.51 20.20 12.88
CA GLN A 110 -0.43 19.55 12.12
C GLN A 110 0.21 18.41 12.93
N LEU A 111 0.48 18.63 14.22
CA LEU A 111 1.03 17.62 15.11
C LEU A 111 0.06 16.45 15.32
N LYS A 112 -1.24 16.74 15.54
CA LYS A 112 -2.29 15.70 15.65
C LYS A 112 -2.40 14.86 14.39
N GLU A 113 -2.39 15.49 13.21
CA GLU A 113 -2.44 14.74 11.95
C GLU A 113 -1.17 13.91 11.75
N CYS A 114 0.00 14.44 12.10
CA CYS A 114 1.27 13.71 12.04
C CYS A 114 1.25 12.45 12.93
N GLN A 115 0.70 12.55 14.14
CA GLN A 115 0.55 11.41 15.06
C GLN A 115 -0.27 10.27 14.45
N CYS A 116 -1.28 10.58 13.62
CA CYS A 116 -2.12 9.58 12.95
C CYS A 116 -1.36 8.68 11.95
N TYR A 117 -0.09 9.00 11.63
CA TYR A 117 0.80 8.19 10.78
C TYR A 117 1.76 7.30 11.58
N THR A 118 1.71 7.35 12.91
CA THR A 118 2.56 6.51 13.76
C THR A 118 2.18 5.03 13.64
N VAL A 119 3.12 4.16 14.00
CA VAL A 119 2.86 2.71 14.05
C VAL A 119 1.69 2.40 15.00
N GLU A 120 1.61 3.06 16.15
CA GLU A 120 0.52 2.87 17.11
C GLU A 120 -0.84 3.16 16.46
N ASP A 121 -1.02 4.34 15.85
CA ASP A 121 -2.30 4.72 15.26
C ASP A 121 -2.68 3.90 14.03
N LEU A 122 -1.70 3.57 13.17
CA LEU A 122 -1.95 2.79 11.96
C LEU A 122 -2.19 1.31 12.27
N PHE A 123 -1.35 0.68 13.11
CA PHE A 123 -1.36 -0.76 13.31
C PHE A 123 -2.30 -1.24 14.42
N CYS A 124 -2.83 -0.35 15.27
CA CYS A 124 -3.85 -0.70 16.27
C CYS A 124 -5.24 -0.92 15.62
N CYS A 125 -5.31 -1.91 14.71
CA CYS A 125 -6.54 -2.33 14.02
C CYS A 125 -6.39 -3.74 13.39
N GLY A 126 -7.51 -4.32 12.94
CA GLY A 126 -7.52 -5.63 12.25
C GLY A 126 -6.80 -5.67 10.89
N TYR A 127 -6.22 -4.55 10.43
CA TYR A 127 -5.51 -4.46 9.16
C TYR A 127 -3.98 -4.57 9.26
N ALA A 128 -3.43 -4.63 10.48
CA ALA A 128 -1.99 -4.70 10.73
C ALA A 128 -1.23 -5.70 9.83
N ARG A 129 -1.73 -6.94 9.71
CA ARG A 129 -1.12 -7.97 8.85
C ARG A 129 -1.05 -7.59 7.37
N TYR A 130 -2.01 -6.82 6.88
CA TYR A 130 -2.04 -6.37 5.49
C TYR A 130 -1.18 -5.12 5.32
N PHE A 131 -1.09 -4.25 6.31
CA PHE A 131 -0.13 -3.15 6.30
C PHE A 131 1.32 -3.65 6.27
N TRP A 132 1.62 -4.73 7.00
CA TRP A 132 2.90 -5.40 6.89
C TRP A 132 3.19 -5.91 5.48
N GLU A 133 2.19 -6.51 4.82
CA GLU A 133 2.33 -6.95 3.43
C GLU A 133 2.56 -5.77 2.46
N ALA A 134 1.89 -4.64 2.69
CA ALA A 134 2.11 -3.42 1.92
C ALA A 134 3.56 -2.88 2.07
N ILE A 135 4.13 -2.95 3.27
CA ILE A 135 5.53 -2.60 3.53
C ILE A 135 6.47 -3.52 2.74
N LYS A 136 6.23 -4.83 2.74
CA LYS A 136 7.04 -5.77 1.94
C LYS A 136 6.96 -5.50 0.44
N ILE A 137 5.78 -5.12 -0.05
CA ILE A 137 5.58 -4.70 -1.45
C ILE A 137 6.37 -3.42 -1.76
N ARG A 138 6.43 -2.50 -0.80
CA ARG A 138 7.12 -1.21 -0.93
C ARG A 138 8.65 -1.34 -0.86
N TYR A 139 9.14 -2.28 -0.05
CA TYR A 139 10.56 -2.49 0.27
C TYR A 139 11.00 -3.94 0.05
N PRO A 140 10.79 -4.52 -1.15
CA PRO A 140 11.04 -5.94 -1.39
C PRO A 140 12.51 -6.34 -1.21
N GLU A 141 13.44 -5.43 -1.49
CA GLU A 141 14.87 -5.62 -1.33
C GLU A 141 15.30 -5.79 0.14
N TYR A 142 14.58 -5.15 1.07
CA TYR A 142 14.89 -5.19 2.50
C TYR A 142 14.10 -6.28 3.23
N CYS A 143 12.85 -6.52 2.81
CA CYS A 143 12.01 -7.52 3.46
C CYS A 143 12.33 -8.95 3.04
N PHE A 144 13.09 -9.11 1.97
CA PHE A 144 13.39 -10.44 1.44
C PHE A 144 14.77 -10.56 0.81
N TYR A 145 15.70 -9.81 1.40
CA TYR A 145 17.12 -9.97 1.18
C TYR A 145 17.50 -11.46 1.33
N LYS A 146 18.28 -11.97 0.37
CA LYS A 146 18.98 -13.25 0.54
C LYS A 146 20.38 -12.88 0.97
N ASP A 147 20.77 -13.24 2.19
CA ASP A 147 22.13 -13.02 2.61
C ASP A 147 23.07 -13.94 1.83
N TRP A 148 24.27 -13.45 1.49
CA TRP A 148 25.26 -14.32 0.86
C TRP A 148 25.67 -15.44 1.82
N GLU A 149 25.64 -15.18 3.13
CA GLU A 149 25.88 -16.19 4.17
C GLU A 149 24.80 -17.29 4.20
N ASP A 150 23.53 -16.95 3.95
CA ASP A 150 22.43 -17.94 3.87
C ASP A 150 22.64 -18.91 2.69
N ILE A 151 23.26 -18.45 1.60
CA ILE A 151 23.58 -19.28 0.42
C ILE A 151 24.71 -20.28 0.73
N TYR A 152 25.63 -19.94 1.63
CA TYR A 152 26.73 -20.82 2.05
C TYR A 152 26.38 -21.73 3.23
N ALA A 153 25.35 -21.40 4.02
CA ALA A 153 24.86 -22.24 5.11
C ALA A 153 24.01 -23.44 4.64
N GLU A 154 23.58 -23.45 3.38
CA GLU A 154 22.84 -24.56 2.75
C GLU A 154 23.76 -25.56 1.99
N ASN A 155 25.09 -25.44 2.10
CA ASN A 155 26.08 -26.41 1.56
C ASN A 155 26.85 -27.12 2.68
#